data_AF-A0A960VCM4-F1
#
_entry.id   AF-A0A960VCM4-F1
#
_cell.length_a   1.000
_cell.length_b   1.000
_cell.length_c   1.000
_cell.angle_alpha   90.00
_cell.angle_beta   90.00
_cell.angle_gamma   90.00
#
_symmetry.space_group_name_H-M   'P 1'
#
loop_
_entity.id
_entity.type
_entity.pdbx_description
1 polymer ?
#
loop_
_entity_poly.entity_id
_entity_poly.type
_entity_poly.pdbx_seq_one_letter_code
_entity_poly.pdbx_strand_id
1 'polypeptide(L)'
;MKSLPIINDSFTKQELFNQIDRYVDEIAAFYESLPLEIFRSKNTEKGWSIEKNLKHITSSTKAFAFLLKFPKFLLKLLGKPRNPSLSVKNFDPPTDRPDAVLGKYVGKHGITEEERIKLIDNWKKVNIKFKAIIDKYSEEELDSINTPVSGYSLRQFVLFTLIHNVHHSNVVRKRLEDTIIS
;
A
#
# COMPACT_ATOMS: atom_id res chain seq x y z
N MET A 1 10.40 -13.95 -9.91
CA MET A 1 9.90 -13.15 -8.76
C MET A 1 8.40 -13.40 -8.61
N LYS A 2 7.85 -13.38 -7.39
CA LYS A 2 6.38 -13.49 -7.20
C LYS A 2 5.68 -12.27 -7.82
N SER A 3 4.48 -12.49 -8.36
CA SER A 3 3.64 -11.41 -8.89
C SER A 3 3.17 -10.49 -7.77
N LEU A 4 2.95 -9.22 -8.10
CA LEU A 4 2.29 -8.27 -7.21
C LEU A 4 0.77 -8.32 -7.43
N PRO A 5 -0.04 -8.01 -6.41
CA PRO A 5 -1.48 -8.04 -6.54
C PRO A 5 -1.99 -6.98 -7.51
N ILE A 6 -2.98 -7.39 -8.30
CA ILE A 6 -3.80 -6.48 -9.09
C ILE A 6 -4.96 -6.03 -8.20
N ILE A 7 -5.10 -4.71 -8.09
CA ILE A 7 -6.25 -4.11 -7.41
C ILE A 7 -7.32 -3.83 -8.45
N ASN A 8 -8.53 -4.34 -8.20
CA ASN A 8 -9.72 -4.15 -9.01
C ASN A 8 -10.75 -3.33 -8.24
N ASP A 9 -11.77 -2.84 -8.94
CA ASP A 9 -12.95 -2.30 -8.30
C ASP A 9 -13.55 -3.34 -7.33
N SER A 10 -14.10 -2.87 -6.20
CA SER A 10 -14.78 -3.71 -5.21
C SER A 10 -16.07 -3.03 -4.79
N PHE A 11 -17.19 -3.52 -5.28
CA PHE A 11 -18.51 -2.92 -5.12
C PHE A 11 -19.19 -3.34 -3.82
N THR A 12 -18.72 -4.42 -3.18
CA THR A 12 -19.19 -4.86 -1.86
C THR A 12 -18.09 -4.85 -0.80
N LYS A 13 -18.45 -4.75 0.48
CA LYS A 13 -17.50 -4.88 1.60
C LYS A 13 -16.82 -6.24 1.58
N GLN A 14 -17.55 -7.30 1.21
CA GLN A 14 -17.00 -8.64 1.09
C GLN A 14 -15.92 -8.73 0.00
N GLU A 15 -16.18 -8.16 -1.19
CA GLU A 15 -15.18 -8.07 -2.26
C GLU A 15 -13.95 -7.29 -1.81
N LEU A 16 -14.16 -6.15 -1.15
CA LEU A 16 -13.08 -5.33 -0.62
C LEU A 16 -12.25 -6.11 0.40
N PHE A 17 -12.88 -6.89 1.26
CA PHE A 17 -12.20 -7.68 2.30
C PHE A 17 -11.41 -8.85 1.71
N ASN A 18 -12.00 -9.58 0.77
CA ASN A 18 -11.30 -10.64 0.04
C ASN A 18 -10.09 -10.07 -0.70
N GLN A 19 -10.23 -8.88 -1.30
CA GLN A 19 -9.14 -8.20 -1.98
C GLN A 19 -8.05 -7.76 -1.00
N ILE A 20 -8.39 -7.23 0.18
CA ILE A 20 -7.41 -6.88 1.22
C ILE A 20 -6.62 -8.13 1.65
N ASP A 21 -7.29 -9.25 1.95
CA ASP A 21 -6.61 -10.47 2.41
C ASP A 21 -5.61 -10.97 1.36
N ARG A 22 -6.07 -11.11 0.10
CA ARG A 22 -5.21 -11.50 -1.02
C ARG A 22 -4.02 -10.55 -1.17
N TYR A 23 -4.27 -9.25 -1.14
CA TYR A 23 -3.24 -8.22 -1.28
C TYR A 23 -2.19 -8.30 -0.17
N VAL A 24 -2.59 -8.53 1.09
CA VAL A 24 -1.65 -8.63 2.22
C VAL A 24 -0.71 -9.80 2.02
N ASP A 25 -1.27 -10.96 1.67
CA ASP A 25 -0.52 -12.19 1.46
C ASP A 25 0.42 -12.09 0.27
N GLU A 26 -0.04 -11.54 -0.86
CA GLU A 26 0.78 -11.39 -2.07
C GLU A 26 1.93 -10.38 -1.90
N ILE A 27 1.68 -9.24 -1.25
CA ILE A 27 2.76 -8.28 -0.94
C ILE A 27 3.78 -8.90 0.02
N ALA A 28 3.32 -9.59 1.06
CA ALA A 28 4.23 -10.27 1.97
C ALA A 28 5.06 -11.34 1.25
N ALA A 29 4.42 -12.20 0.46
CA ALA A 29 5.09 -13.24 -0.31
C ALA A 29 6.11 -12.66 -1.30
N PHE A 30 5.82 -11.51 -1.90
CA PHE A 30 6.79 -10.79 -2.73
C PHE A 30 8.06 -10.43 -1.94
N TYR A 31 7.94 -9.74 -0.81
CA TYR A 31 9.09 -9.34 0.01
C TYR A 31 9.82 -10.52 0.66
N GLU A 32 9.10 -11.57 1.07
CA GLU A 32 9.67 -12.82 1.62
C GLU A 32 10.48 -13.57 0.56
N SER A 33 10.07 -13.51 -0.71
CA SER A 33 10.76 -14.19 -1.82
C SER A 33 12.09 -13.55 -2.24
N LEU A 34 12.37 -12.33 -1.78
CA LEU A 34 13.60 -11.63 -2.12
C LEU A 34 14.78 -12.25 -1.34
N PRO A 35 15.91 -12.57 -1.98
CA PRO A 35 17.10 -12.98 -1.25
C PRO A 35 17.52 -11.90 -0.24
N LEU A 36 17.99 -12.31 0.95
CA LEU A 36 18.38 -11.36 2.00
C LEU A 36 19.44 -10.35 1.50
N GLU A 37 20.40 -10.80 0.70
CA GLU A 37 21.45 -9.95 0.12
C GLU A 37 20.89 -8.85 -0.80
N ILE A 38 19.79 -9.14 -1.49
CA ILE A 38 19.07 -8.16 -2.32
C ILE A 38 18.25 -7.21 -1.45
N PHE A 39 17.57 -7.73 -0.43
CA PHE A 39 16.82 -6.92 0.53
C PHE A 39 17.72 -5.90 1.25
N ARG A 40 18.96 -6.29 1.51
CA ARG A 40 20.02 -5.47 2.08
C ARG A 40 20.55 -4.40 1.13
N SER A 41 20.22 -4.41 -0.16
CA SER A 41 20.87 -3.49 -1.08
C SER A 41 20.54 -2.02 -0.78
N LYS A 42 21.57 -1.15 -0.84
CA LYS A 42 21.35 0.30 -0.85
C LYS A 42 20.80 0.70 -2.21
N ASN A 43 20.10 1.81 -2.29
CA ASN A 43 19.77 2.41 -3.58
C ASN A 43 20.87 3.38 -4.01
N THR A 44 21.05 3.62 -5.31
CA THR A 44 21.76 4.82 -5.77
C THR A 44 21.01 6.09 -5.35
N GLU A 45 21.71 7.22 -5.23
CA GLU A 45 21.29 8.44 -4.52
C GLU A 45 19.88 8.98 -4.85
N LYS A 46 19.28 8.61 -5.98
CA LYS A 46 17.97 9.09 -6.43
C LYS A 46 16.76 8.18 -6.07
N GLY A 47 16.95 7.08 -5.32
CA GLY A 47 15.89 6.10 -5.01
C GLY A 47 15.59 5.84 -3.52
N TRP A 48 14.65 4.93 -3.23
CA TRP A 48 14.50 4.32 -1.89
C TRP A 48 14.99 2.87 -1.87
N SER A 49 15.59 2.43 -0.75
CA SER A 49 15.93 1.02 -0.51
C SER A 49 14.66 0.15 -0.48
N ILE A 50 14.83 -1.18 -0.59
CA ILE A 50 13.72 -2.15 -0.45
C ILE A 50 13.07 -1.99 0.92
N GLU A 51 13.89 -1.92 1.96
CA GLU A 51 13.48 -1.65 3.33
C GLU A 51 12.67 -0.34 3.45
N LYS A 52 13.14 0.75 2.84
CA LYS A 52 12.47 2.05 2.92
C LYS A 52 11.11 2.04 2.21
N ASN A 53 10.97 1.32 1.10
CA ASN A 53 9.66 1.13 0.46
C ASN A 53 8.70 0.37 1.38
N LEU A 54 9.13 -0.75 1.97
CA LEU A 54 8.28 -1.54 2.89
C LEU A 54 7.90 -0.73 4.14
N LYS A 55 8.84 0.01 4.72
CA LYS A 55 8.58 0.93 5.84
C LYS A 55 7.58 2.02 5.45
N HIS A 56 7.71 2.60 4.25
CA HIS A 56 6.81 3.63 3.76
C HIS A 56 5.38 3.11 3.66
N ILE A 57 5.14 2.02 2.90
CA ILE A 57 3.78 1.46 2.76
C ILE A 57 3.19 1.06 4.12
N THR A 58 4.03 0.57 5.04
CA THR A 58 3.58 0.24 6.40
C THR A 58 3.17 1.49 7.18
N SER A 59 3.95 2.58 7.10
CA SER A 59 3.64 3.84 7.77
C SER A 59 2.45 4.59 7.16
N SER A 60 2.30 4.61 5.83
CA SER A 60 1.14 5.20 5.14
C SER A 60 -0.14 4.48 5.55
N THR A 61 -0.13 3.15 5.57
CA THR A 61 -1.28 2.35 6.02
C THR A 61 -1.62 2.62 7.48
N LYS A 62 -0.63 2.81 8.37
CA LYS A 62 -0.88 3.24 9.76
C LYS A 62 -1.53 4.63 9.83
N ALA A 63 -1.04 5.58 9.04
CA ALA A 63 -1.59 6.94 8.99
C ALA A 63 -3.03 6.94 8.48
N PHE A 64 -3.31 6.20 7.41
CA PHE A 64 -4.64 6.06 6.85
C PHE A 64 -5.58 5.34 7.82
N ALA A 65 -5.12 4.26 8.47
CA ALA A 65 -5.87 3.62 9.54
C ALA A 65 -6.21 4.58 10.69
N PHE A 66 -5.29 5.48 11.06
CA PHE A 66 -5.55 6.50 12.07
C PHE A 66 -6.65 7.48 11.64
N LEU A 67 -6.64 7.95 10.39
CA LEU A 67 -7.71 8.80 9.84
C LEU A 67 -9.09 8.12 9.88
N LEU A 68 -9.14 6.80 9.73
CA LEU A 68 -10.40 6.06 9.79
C LEU A 68 -10.90 5.77 11.22
N LYS A 69 -10.12 6.14 12.26
CA LYS A 69 -10.54 5.99 13.67
C LYS A 69 -11.30 7.20 14.20
N PHE A 70 -11.37 8.30 13.45
CA PHE A 70 -12.15 9.45 13.87
C PHE A 70 -13.63 9.05 14.06
N PRO A 71 -14.32 9.60 15.07
CA PRO A 71 -15.75 9.37 15.24
C PRO A 71 -16.52 9.60 13.93
N LYS A 72 -17.43 8.67 13.59
CA LYS A 72 -18.15 8.69 12.30
C LYS A 72 -18.86 10.01 12.01
N PHE A 73 -19.39 10.67 13.04
CA PHE A 73 -20.06 11.96 12.89
C PHE A 73 -19.10 13.05 12.37
N LEU A 74 -17.83 13.06 12.78
CA LEU A 74 -16.83 14.01 12.28
C LEU A 74 -16.51 13.76 10.81
N LEU A 75 -16.42 12.49 10.41
CA LEU A 75 -16.19 12.14 9.00
C LEU A 75 -17.39 12.54 8.13
N LYS A 76 -18.63 12.40 8.64
CA LYS A 76 -19.85 12.83 7.95
C LYS A 76 -19.93 14.35 7.76
N LEU A 77 -19.30 15.17 8.63
CA LEU A 77 -19.24 16.63 8.45
C LEU A 77 -18.41 17.06 7.23
N LEU A 78 -17.58 16.17 6.67
CA LEU A 78 -16.82 16.44 5.43
C LEU A 78 -17.70 16.44 4.17
N GLY A 79 -19.02 16.20 4.31
CA GLY A 79 -19.97 16.18 3.22
C GLY A 79 -19.91 14.88 2.41
N LYS A 80 -20.40 14.94 1.17
CA LYS A 80 -20.46 13.80 0.26
C LYS A 80 -19.14 13.63 -0.51
N PRO A 81 -18.77 12.40 -0.88
CA PRO A 81 -17.66 12.15 -1.80
C PRO A 81 -17.83 12.93 -3.11
N ARG A 82 -16.73 13.48 -3.62
CA ARG A 82 -16.72 14.30 -4.85
C ARG A 82 -16.94 13.46 -6.12
N ASN A 83 -16.49 12.21 -6.12
CA ASN A 83 -16.59 11.32 -7.27
C ASN A 83 -16.84 9.87 -6.83
N PRO A 84 -18.05 9.51 -6.36
CA PRO A 84 -18.35 8.18 -5.81
C PRO A 84 -18.28 7.03 -6.84
N SER A 85 -18.24 7.34 -8.14
CA SER A 85 -18.10 6.37 -9.23
C SER A 85 -16.67 6.25 -9.78
N LEU A 86 -15.68 6.86 -9.12
CA LEU A 86 -14.27 6.75 -9.51
C LEU A 86 -13.82 5.28 -9.46
N SER A 87 -13.57 4.73 -10.65
CA SER A 87 -13.01 3.38 -10.83
C SER A 87 -11.51 3.36 -10.53
N VAL A 88 -11.02 2.19 -10.12
CA VAL A 88 -9.62 1.93 -9.79
C VAL A 88 -8.65 2.38 -10.88
N LYS A 89 -9.02 2.20 -12.15
CA LYS A 89 -8.20 2.60 -13.31
C LYS A 89 -7.93 4.10 -13.39
N ASN A 90 -8.74 4.91 -12.70
CA ASN A 90 -8.67 6.36 -12.71
C ASN A 90 -8.04 6.93 -11.44
N PHE A 91 -7.59 6.09 -10.49
CA PHE A 91 -6.74 6.59 -9.43
C PHE A 91 -5.39 6.95 -10.03
N ASP A 92 -5.03 8.22 -9.89
CA ASP A 92 -3.66 8.64 -10.12
C ASP A 92 -2.87 8.25 -8.85
N PRO A 93 -1.99 7.23 -8.87
CA PRO A 93 -1.12 7.01 -7.73
C PRO A 93 -0.29 8.28 -7.56
N PRO A 94 -0.22 8.91 -6.37
CA PRO A 94 0.60 10.10 -6.18
C PRO A 94 2.05 9.71 -6.39
N THR A 95 2.53 9.88 -7.62
CA THR A 95 3.92 9.69 -7.94
C THR A 95 4.62 10.97 -7.55
N ASP A 96 5.45 10.92 -6.51
CA ASP A 96 6.34 12.04 -6.26
C ASP A 96 7.31 12.25 -7.45
N ARG A 97 7.50 11.26 -8.35
CA ARG A 97 8.39 11.37 -9.54
C ARG A 97 8.01 10.38 -10.67
N PRO A 98 7.26 10.79 -11.70
CA PRO A 98 7.09 9.99 -12.92
C PRO A 98 8.42 9.76 -13.67
N ASP A 99 9.35 10.71 -13.55
CA ASP A 99 10.60 10.76 -14.33
C ASP A 99 11.88 10.49 -13.53
N ALA A 100 11.77 9.99 -12.29
CA ALA A 100 12.96 9.62 -11.55
C ALA A 100 13.54 8.36 -12.18
N VAL A 101 14.70 8.49 -12.85
CA VAL A 101 15.62 7.39 -13.11
C VAL A 101 15.66 6.52 -11.84
N LEU A 102 15.02 5.35 -11.92
CA LEU A 102 14.88 4.47 -10.79
C LEU A 102 16.29 3.97 -10.51
N GLY A 103 16.90 4.51 -9.46
CA GLY A 103 18.26 4.14 -9.08
C GLY A 103 18.41 2.63 -8.91
N LYS A 104 19.60 2.10 -9.23
CA LYS A 104 19.90 0.67 -9.06
C LYS A 104 20.08 0.31 -7.57
N TYR A 105 19.95 -0.97 -7.27
CA TYR A 105 20.32 -1.51 -5.98
C TYR A 105 21.81 -1.87 -5.97
N VAL A 106 22.59 -1.23 -5.09
CA VAL A 106 24.06 -1.33 -4.99
C VAL A 106 24.52 -1.61 -3.56
N GLY A 107 25.59 -2.39 -3.42
CA GLY A 107 26.22 -2.68 -2.13
C GLY A 107 25.31 -3.42 -1.13
N LYS A 108 25.76 -3.54 0.12
CA LYS A 108 25.01 -4.16 1.23
C LYS A 108 24.74 -3.15 2.34
N HIS A 109 23.56 -3.21 2.94
CA HIS A 109 23.13 -2.51 4.15
C HIS A 109 22.85 -3.54 5.24
N GLY A 110 23.09 -3.17 6.50
CA GLY A 110 23.15 -4.07 7.65
C GLY A 110 21.82 -4.56 8.21
N ILE A 111 20.75 -4.74 7.42
CA ILE A 111 19.51 -5.34 7.97
C ILE A 111 19.71 -6.86 8.19
N THR A 112 19.35 -7.38 9.35
CA THR A 112 19.41 -8.82 9.63
C THR A 112 18.18 -9.56 9.07
N GLU A 113 18.25 -10.89 9.05
CA GLU A 113 17.10 -11.71 8.66
C GLU A 113 15.94 -11.51 9.64
N GLU A 114 16.23 -11.42 10.94
CA GLU A 114 15.24 -11.19 11.98
C GLU A 114 14.55 -9.83 11.82
N GLU A 115 15.30 -8.79 11.45
CA GLU A 115 14.74 -7.47 11.17
C GLU A 115 13.84 -7.47 9.93
N ARG A 116 14.23 -8.19 8.86
CA ARG A 116 13.39 -8.40 7.68
C ARG A 116 12.07 -9.07 8.05
N ILE A 117 12.13 -10.17 8.80
CA ILE A 117 10.94 -10.89 9.30
C ILE A 117 10.05 -9.95 10.11
N LYS A 118 10.62 -9.15 11.02
CA LYS A 118 9.87 -8.16 11.82
C LYS A 118 9.20 -7.10 10.97
N LEU A 119 9.85 -6.61 9.91
CA LEU A 119 9.24 -5.62 9.01
C LEU A 119 8.03 -6.18 8.29
N ILE A 120 8.15 -7.40 7.75
CA ILE A 120 7.07 -8.08 7.02
C ILE A 120 5.92 -8.46 7.97
N ASP A 121 6.22 -8.92 9.18
CA ASP A 121 5.21 -9.19 10.21
C ASP A 121 4.48 -7.91 10.65
N ASN A 122 5.21 -6.82 10.86
CA ASN A 122 4.60 -5.52 11.17
C ASN A 122 3.72 -5.02 10.02
N TRP A 123 4.12 -5.24 8.75
CA TRP A 123 3.27 -4.97 7.59
C TRP A 123 1.95 -5.75 7.64
N LYS A 124 1.99 -7.06 7.86
CA LYS A 124 0.80 -7.91 8.00
C LYS A 124 -0.10 -7.41 9.13
N LYS A 125 0.48 -7.20 10.32
CA LYS A 125 -0.25 -6.71 11.52
C LYS A 125 -0.94 -5.37 11.30
N VAL A 126 -0.31 -4.45 10.58
CA VAL A 126 -0.92 -3.14 10.27
C VAL A 126 -2.13 -3.30 9.37
N ASN A 127 -2.04 -4.14 8.34
CA ASN A 127 -3.16 -4.36 7.44
C ASN A 127 -4.32 -5.13 8.08
N ILE A 128 -4.05 -6.08 8.99
CA ILE A 128 -5.08 -6.71 9.83
C ILE A 128 -5.83 -5.64 10.64
N LYS A 129 -5.10 -4.73 11.29
CA LYS A 129 -5.71 -3.62 12.04
C LYS A 129 -6.49 -2.67 11.13
N PHE A 130 -5.97 -2.38 9.95
CA PHE A 130 -6.64 -1.53 8.96
C PHE A 130 -7.98 -2.14 8.53
N LYS A 131 -7.99 -3.42 8.15
CA LYS A 131 -9.20 -4.18 7.83
C LYS A 131 -10.21 -4.16 8.99
N ALA A 132 -9.76 -4.40 10.23
CA ALA A 132 -10.62 -4.36 11.41
C ALA A 132 -11.22 -2.97 11.70
N ILE A 133 -10.58 -1.89 11.26
CA ILE A 133 -11.15 -0.53 11.37
C ILE A 133 -12.23 -0.33 10.32
N ILE A 134 -11.98 -0.76 9.08
CA ILE A 134 -12.95 -0.70 7.98
C ILE A 134 -14.19 -1.55 8.31
N ASP A 135 -14.01 -2.63 9.06
CA ASP A 135 -15.12 -3.51 9.46
C ASP A 135 -16.18 -2.84 10.33
N LYS A 136 -15.83 -1.73 10.99
CA LYS A 136 -16.76 -0.95 11.81
C LYS A 136 -17.74 -0.13 10.99
N TYR A 137 -17.57 -0.05 9.68
CA TYR A 137 -18.44 0.68 8.76
C TYR A 137 -19.42 -0.29 8.09
N SER A 138 -20.67 0.16 7.91
CA SER A 138 -21.66 -0.55 7.11
C SER A 138 -21.35 -0.42 5.61
N GLU A 139 -22.00 -1.24 4.79
CA GLU A 139 -21.90 -1.14 3.32
C GLU A 139 -22.19 0.28 2.83
N GLU A 140 -23.30 0.88 3.27
CA GLU A 140 -23.70 2.24 2.92
C GLU A 140 -22.69 3.30 3.39
N GLU A 141 -22.11 3.13 4.58
CA GLU A 141 -21.13 4.08 5.11
C GLU A 141 -19.83 4.06 4.30
N LEU A 142 -19.44 2.92 3.75
CA LEU A 142 -18.25 2.82 2.89
C LEU A 142 -18.36 3.71 1.64
N ASP A 143 -19.58 3.92 1.14
CA ASP A 143 -19.84 4.68 -0.08
C ASP A 143 -20.30 6.13 0.17
N SER A 144 -20.91 6.40 1.33
CA SER A 144 -21.46 7.72 1.65
C SER A 144 -20.53 8.63 2.47
N ILE A 145 -19.59 8.06 3.24
CA ILE A 145 -18.68 8.86 4.08
C ILE A 145 -17.48 9.33 3.25
N ASN A 146 -17.27 10.65 3.24
CA ASN A 146 -16.12 11.28 2.62
C ASN A 146 -14.87 11.19 3.50
N THR A 147 -13.70 11.18 2.87
CA THR A 147 -12.39 11.21 3.53
C THR A 147 -11.71 12.58 3.38
N PRO A 148 -10.96 13.04 4.40
CA PRO A 148 -10.44 14.41 4.42
C PRO A 148 -9.32 14.70 3.42
N VAL A 149 -8.73 13.68 2.79
CA VAL A 149 -7.49 13.83 2.01
C VAL A 149 -7.74 13.99 0.51
N SER A 150 -8.79 13.39 -0.04
CA SER A 150 -8.97 13.29 -1.50
C SER A 150 -10.39 13.55 -2.01
N GLY A 151 -11.38 13.71 -1.13
CA GLY A 151 -12.78 13.75 -1.56
C GLY A 151 -13.32 12.38 -1.99
N TYR A 152 -12.61 11.30 -1.69
CA TYR A 152 -13.02 9.92 -1.96
C TYR A 152 -13.99 9.41 -0.90
N SER A 153 -14.87 8.48 -1.30
CA SER A 153 -15.58 7.65 -0.33
C SER A 153 -14.59 6.82 0.48
N LEU A 154 -15.01 6.28 1.62
CA LEU A 154 -14.18 5.36 2.41
C LEU A 154 -13.71 4.16 1.58
N ARG A 155 -14.59 3.54 0.79
CA ARG A 155 -14.25 2.42 -0.11
C ARG A 155 -13.14 2.81 -1.08
N GLN A 156 -13.30 3.95 -1.74
CA GLN A 156 -12.33 4.47 -2.69
C GLN A 156 -11.00 4.79 -2.02
N PHE A 157 -11.03 5.34 -0.82
CA PHE A 157 -9.82 5.63 -0.05
C PHE A 157 -9.07 4.35 0.37
N VAL A 158 -9.79 3.27 0.69
CA VAL A 158 -9.19 1.97 0.93
C VAL A 158 -8.57 1.43 -0.36
N LEU A 159 -9.28 1.45 -1.49
CA LEU A 159 -8.73 1.01 -2.79
C LEU A 159 -7.49 1.80 -3.18
N PHE A 160 -7.52 3.12 -3.01
CA PHE A 160 -6.38 4.02 -3.19
C PHE A 160 -5.18 3.61 -2.32
N THR A 161 -5.43 3.27 -1.05
CA THR A 161 -4.38 2.78 -0.14
C THR A 161 -3.71 1.52 -0.68
N LEU A 162 -4.50 0.56 -1.18
CA LEU A 162 -3.97 -0.67 -1.75
C LEU A 162 -3.12 -0.38 -2.99
N ILE A 163 -3.62 0.46 -3.90
CA ILE A 163 -2.95 0.84 -5.14
C ILE A 163 -1.64 1.57 -4.87
N HIS A 164 -1.65 2.52 -3.93
CA HIS A 164 -0.45 3.23 -3.48
C HIS A 164 0.64 2.25 -3.01
N ASN A 165 0.25 1.28 -2.20
CA ASN A 165 1.19 0.30 -1.67
C ASN A 165 1.70 -0.69 -2.74
N VAL A 166 0.84 -1.09 -3.68
CA VAL A 166 1.23 -1.86 -4.87
C VAL A 166 2.20 -1.06 -5.73
N HIS A 167 1.98 0.23 -5.93
CA HIS A 167 2.88 1.10 -6.68
C HIS A 167 4.30 1.09 -6.10
N HIS A 168 4.45 1.29 -4.80
CA HIS A 168 5.76 1.25 -4.13
C HIS A 168 6.43 -0.14 -4.20
N SER A 169 5.65 -1.21 -4.10
CA SER A 169 6.19 -2.57 -4.26
C SER A 169 6.60 -2.85 -5.71
N ASN A 170 5.89 -2.26 -6.68
CA ASN A 170 6.21 -2.34 -8.09
C ASN A 170 7.47 -1.55 -8.44
N VAL A 171 7.73 -0.42 -7.76
CA VAL A 171 9.02 0.30 -7.86
C VAL A 171 10.18 -0.60 -7.44
N VAL A 172 10.03 -1.39 -6.37
CA VAL A 172 11.03 -2.39 -5.97
C VAL A 172 11.21 -3.43 -7.06
N ARG A 173 10.12 -4.04 -7.53
CA ARG A 173 10.16 -5.09 -8.57
C ARG A 173 10.86 -4.61 -9.85
N LYS A 174 10.46 -3.45 -10.39
CA LYS A 174 11.06 -2.89 -11.61
C LYS A 174 12.57 -2.68 -11.47
N ARG A 175 13.02 -2.14 -10.33
CA ARG A 175 14.45 -1.95 -10.06
C ARG A 175 15.23 -3.25 -9.98
N LEU A 176 14.62 -4.31 -9.45
CA LEU A 176 15.23 -5.63 -9.43
C LEU A 176 15.38 -6.21 -10.84
N GLU A 177 14.34 -6.07 -11.67
CA GLU A 177 14.39 -6.46 -13.09
C GLU A 177 15.51 -5.71 -13.82
N ASP A 178 15.62 -4.39 -13.63
CA ASP A 178 16.67 -3.55 -14.23
C ASP A 178 18.09 -3.87 -13.73
N THR A 179 18.22 -4.40 -12.50
CA THR A 179 19.51 -4.76 -11.90
C THR A 179 19.98 -6.16 -12.35
N ILE A 180 19.06 -7.08 -12.66
CA ILE A 180 19.38 -8.45 -13.10
C ILE A 180 19.73 -8.48 -14.61
N ILE A 181 19.15 -7.59 -15.41
CA ILE A 181 19.35 -7.54 -16.87
C ILE A 181 20.67 -6.81 -17.25
N SER A 182 21.31 -6.11 -16.30
CA SER A 182 22.57 -5.38 -16.53
C SER A 182 23.78 -6.07 -15.97
#